data_AF-A0A7Y0TLP6-F1
#
_entry.id   AF-A0A7Y0TLP6-F1
#
_cell.length_a   1.000
_cell.length_b   1.000
_cell.length_c   1.000
_cell.angle_alpha   90.00
_cell.angle_beta   90.00
_cell.angle_gamma   90.00
#
_symmetry.space_group_name_H-M   'P 1'
#
loop_
_entity.id
_entity.type
_entity.pdbx_description
1 polymer ?
#
loop_
_entity_poly.entity_id
_entity_poly.type
_entity_poly.pdbx_seq_one_letter_code
_entity_poly.pdbx_strand_id
1 'polypeptide(L)'
;MTKQIKTVTFADVFGSVDAMVDIDCSNKGLTSLDGCPEKIKGNFNCSGNKLTTLEGGPKKVKGDFNCSSNKLTTLEGGPEEIKGDYDCSDNQLTSLGGCPVFIMGDFSCAGNQLTSLKEEIISNVGTMLAGCPELVEGDFNCSRNQLTTLEGLPKIVGGDLDCSFNQLNTLENSPLIIFGDFSCSGNQLLSLEGGPREVSGNFDCSGNQLATLKGSPKKVNGDFICSCNHLASLKGSPDEVKAFDCSSNMLTSLKRSPEKVKGIFDCSRNQLTALVGVPKKVKGHFNCSGNQLTSIECELKKVGGDFICDENAQHFAEEEVRVAKNVKGNVIA
;
A
#
# COMPACT_ATOMS: atom_id res chain seq x y z
N MET A 1 -7.09 -35.81 24.23
CA MET A 1 -7.48 -36.36 22.92
C MET A 1 -7.17 -35.31 21.86
N THR A 2 -6.04 -35.43 21.18
CA THR A 2 -5.73 -34.63 20.00
C THR A 2 -6.71 -35.03 18.90
N LYS A 3 -7.56 -34.10 18.49
CA LYS A 3 -8.51 -34.29 17.39
C LYS A 3 -7.69 -34.55 16.14
N GLN A 4 -7.64 -35.79 15.64
CA GLN A 4 -6.99 -36.11 14.37
C GLN A 4 -7.59 -35.16 13.31
N ILE A 5 -6.76 -34.30 12.73
CA ILE A 5 -7.18 -33.50 11.59
C ILE A 5 -7.42 -34.51 10.48
N LYS A 6 -8.67 -34.66 10.05
CA LYS A 6 -9.01 -35.50 8.90
C LYS A 6 -8.34 -34.88 7.69
N THR A 7 -7.35 -35.58 7.12
CA THR A 7 -6.69 -35.16 5.88
C THR A 7 -7.73 -35.12 4.76
N VAL A 8 -7.76 -34.02 4.03
CA VAL A 8 -8.55 -33.85 2.81
C VAL A 8 -7.56 -33.43 1.72
N THR A 9 -7.23 -34.35 0.82
CA THR A 9 -6.27 -34.11 -0.26
C THR A 9 -6.95 -33.58 -1.51
N PHE A 10 -6.18 -33.01 -2.43
CA PHE A 10 -6.68 -32.65 -3.76
C PHE A 10 -7.27 -33.87 -4.48
N ALA A 11 -6.56 -35.01 -4.46
CA ALA A 11 -7.01 -36.26 -5.06
C ALA A 11 -8.37 -36.73 -4.51
N ASP A 12 -8.61 -36.58 -3.20
CA ASP A 12 -9.88 -36.99 -2.57
C ASP A 12 -11.08 -36.19 -3.10
N VAL A 13 -10.86 -34.92 -3.47
CA VAL A 13 -11.93 -34.00 -3.87
C VAL A 13 -12.12 -33.97 -5.38
N PHE A 14 -11.03 -34.06 -6.15
CA PHE A 14 -11.04 -33.81 -7.60
C PHE A 14 -10.66 -35.03 -8.45
N GLY A 15 -10.01 -36.04 -7.88
CA GLY A 15 -9.49 -37.17 -8.64
C GLY A 15 -8.47 -36.73 -9.70
N SER A 16 -8.66 -37.17 -10.95
CA SER A 16 -7.80 -36.78 -12.09
C SER A 16 -8.41 -35.58 -12.83
N VAL A 17 -7.61 -34.54 -13.02
CA VAL A 17 -7.99 -33.31 -13.70
C VAL A 17 -7.11 -33.04 -14.92
N ASP A 18 -7.65 -32.33 -15.91
CA ASP A 18 -6.88 -31.85 -17.06
C ASP A 18 -6.02 -30.65 -16.65
N ALA A 19 -4.71 -30.80 -16.74
CA ALA A 19 -3.75 -29.75 -16.40
C ALA A 19 -3.58 -28.67 -17.49
N MET A 20 -4.34 -28.79 -18.59
CA MET A 20 -4.33 -27.84 -19.71
C MET A 20 -5.21 -26.61 -19.47
N VAL A 21 -6.06 -26.62 -18.43
CA VAL A 21 -7.01 -25.55 -18.09
C VAL A 21 -6.70 -24.96 -16.71
N ASP A 22 -7.49 -23.95 -16.32
CA ASP A 22 -7.47 -23.39 -14.98
C ASP A 22 -7.98 -24.40 -13.95
N ILE A 23 -7.30 -24.48 -12.81
CA ILE A 23 -7.70 -25.33 -11.68
C ILE A 23 -8.06 -24.44 -10.50
N ASP A 24 -9.34 -24.48 -10.12
CA ASP A 24 -9.83 -23.83 -8.90
C ASP A 24 -10.22 -24.88 -7.86
N CYS A 25 -9.36 -25.01 -6.85
CA CYS A 25 -9.57 -25.82 -5.65
C CYS A 25 -9.72 -24.99 -4.38
N SER A 26 -10.10 -23.71 -4.53
CA SER A 26 -10.31 -22.81 -3.41
C SER A 26 -11.48 -23.25 -2.52
N ASN A 27 -11.39 -22.92 -1.22
CA ASN A 27 -12.48 -23.09 -0.25
C ASN A 27 -13.05 -24.52 -0.13
N LYS A 28 -12.22 -25.56 -0.34
CA LYS A 28 -12.64 -26.98 -0.21
C LYS A 28 -12.27 -27.60 1.12
N GLY A 29 -11.59 -26.86 1.99
CA GLY A 29 -11.10 -27.35 3.27
C GLY A 29 -9.93 -28.32 3.12
N LEU A 30 -9.17 -28.21 2.03
CA LEU A 30 -7.98 -29.02 1.75
C LEU A 30 -6.94 -28.83 2.86
N THR A 31 -6.28 -29.92 3.20
CA THR A 31 -5.12 -29.94 4.11
C THR A 31 -3.84 -30.37 3.40
N SER A 32 -3.94 -30.90 2.18
CA SER A 32 -2.82 -31.28 1.32
C SER A 32 -3.19 -31.09 -0.15
N LEU A 33 -2.20 -30.76 -0.98
CA LEU A 33 -2.32 -30.69 -2.43
C LEU A 33 -1.97 -32.01 -3.13
N ASP A 34 -1.75 -33.11 -2.38
CA ASP A 34 -1.40 -34.41 -2.96
C ASP A 34 -2.36 -34.84 -4.08
N GLY A 35 -1.77 -35.21 -5.21
CA GLY A 35 -2.48 -35.58 -6.43
C GLY A 35 -2.74 -34.40 -7.39
N CYS A 36 -2.29 -33.18 -7.08
CA CYS A 36 -2.26 -32.11 -8.07
C CYS A 36 -1.34 -32.47 -9.24
N PRO A 37 -1.69 -32.08 -10.48
CA PRO A 37 -0.75 -32.19 -11.60
C PRO A 37 0.47 -31.28 -11.38
N GLU A 38 1.67 -31.77 -11.71
CA GLU A 38 2.91 -31.01 -11.51
C GLU A 38 3.04 -29.77 -12.41
N LYS A 39 2.34 -29.73 -13.56
CA LYS A 39 2.48 -28.68 -14.58
C LYS A 39 1.10 -28.19 -15.02
N ILE A 40 0.78 -26.95 -14.71
CA ILE A 40 -0.50 -26.31 -15.06
C ILE A 40 -0.28 -25.29 -16.18
N LYS A 41 -1.08 -25.38 -17.25
CA LYS A 41 -1.02 -24.40 -18.36
C LYS A 41 -1.88 -23.15 -18.14
N GLY A 42 -2.89 -23.24 -17.29
CA GLY A 42 -3.72 -22.10 -16.88
C GLY A 42 -3.32 -21.57 -15.50
N ASN A 43 -4.32 -21.03 -14.81
CA ASN A 43 -4.25 -20.56 -13.43
C ASN A 43 -4.42 -21.71 -12.43
N PHE A 44 -3.81 -21.59 -11.25
CA PHE A 44 -3.99 -22.53 -10.15
C PHE A 44 -4.37 -21.78 -8.87
N ASN A 45 -5.61 -21.97 -8.42
CA ASN A 45 -6.13 -21.35 -7.21
C ASN A 45 -6.39 -22.40 -6.13
N CYS A 46 -5.65 -22.32 -5.02
CA CYS A 46 -5.81 -23.15 -3.82
C CYS A 46 -6.13 -22.34 -2.56
N SER A 47 -6.61 -21.11 -2.73
CA SER A 47 -6.92 -20.18 -1.65
C SER A 47 -8.02 -20.64 -0.70
N GLY A 48 -8.06 -20.08 0.52
CA GLY A 48 -9.18 -20.30 1.46
C GLY A 48 -9.27 -21.73 1.99
N ASN A 49 -8.14 -22.42 2.10
CA ASN A 49 -8.06 -23.80 2.57
C ASN A 49 -7.41 -23.88 3.97
N LYS A 50 -6.92 -25.05 4.35
CA LYS A 50 -6.24 -25.31 5.64
C LYS A 50 -4.83 -25.85 5.39
N LEU A 51 -4.22 -25.50 4.27
CA LEU A 51 -2.89 -25.95 3.88
C LEU A 51 -1.85 -25.37 4.84
N THR A 52 -0.92 -26.21 5.28
CA THR A 52 0.25 -25.80 6.09
C THR A 52 1.56 -25.85 5.30
N THR A 53 1.53 -26.50 4.12
CA THR A 53 2.63 -26.60 3.16
C THR A 53 2.04 -26.62 1.74
N LEU A 54 2.87 -26.28 0.75
CA LEU A 54 2.56 -26.42 -0.68
C LEU A 54 3.06 -27.74 -1.28
N GLU A 55 3.64 -28.64 -0.47
CA GLU A 55 3.99 -30.00 -0.89
C GLU A 55 2.80 -30.71 -1.56
N GLY A 56 3.10 -31.47 -2.62
CA GLY A 56 2.11 -32.11 -3.48
C GLY A 56 1.47 -31.18 -4.53
N GLY A 57 1.71 -29.86 -4.44
CA GLY A 57 1.22 -28.86 -5.40
C GLY A 57 1.97 -28.82 -6.74
N PRO A 58 1.50 -27.99 -7.70
CA PRO A 58 2.15 -27.85 -8.99
C PRO A 58 3.54 -27.19 -8.87
N LYS A 59 4.49 -27.66 -9.69
CA LYS A 59 5.86 -27.12 -9.78
C LYS A 59 6.02 -26.05 -10.84
N LYS A 60 5.15 -26.04 -11.85
CA LYS A 60 5.13 -25.03 -12.92
C LYS A 60 3.71 -24.59 -13.18
N VAL A 61 3.48 -23.28 -13.16
CA VAL A 61 2.18 -22.67 -13.46
C VAL A 61 2.40 -21.60 -14.53
N LYS A 62 1.72 -21.72 -15.67
CA LYS A 62 1.88 -20.74 -16.76
C LYS A 62 1.02 -19.48 -16.59
N GLY A 63 -0.08 -19.57 -15.85
CA GLY A 63 -0.88 -18.42 -15.46
C GLY A 63 -0.56 -17.98 -14.04
N ASP A 64 -1.60 -17.64 -13.30
CA ASP A 64 -1.54 -17.14 -11.93
C ASP A 64 -1.53 -18.28 -10.91
N PHE A 65 -0.82 -18.08 -9.80
CA PHE A 65 -0.80 -18.98 -8.66
C PHE A 65 -1.31 -18.27 -7.40
N ASN A 66 -2.45 -18.73 -6.88
CA ASN A 66 -3.03 -18.19 -5.66
C ASN A 66 -3.08 -19.26 -4.57
N CYS A 67 -2.32 -19.04 -3.49
CA CYS A 67 -2.32 -19.85 -2.27
C CYS A 67 -2.74 -19.05 -1.02
N SER A 68 -3.38 -17.90 -1.21
CA SER A 68 -3.78 -16.99 -0.13
C SER A 68 -4.77 -17.61 0.86
N SER A 69 -4.94 -16.99 2.03
CA SER A 69 -5.93 -17.39 3.03
C SER A 69 -5.80 -18.87 3.44
N ASN A 70 -4.59 -19.28 3.82
CA ASN A 70 -4.25 -20.63 4.28
C ASN A 70 -3.55 -20.57 5.65
N LYS A 71 -2.79 -21.60 6.02
CA LYS A 71 -2.00 -21.66 7.25
C LYS A 71 -0.53 -21.97 6.94
N LEU A 72 -0.06 -21.52 5.78
CA LEU A 72 1.31 -21.77 5.33
C LEU A 72 2.30 -21.05 6.24
N THR A 73 3.35 -21.76 6.64
CA THR A 73 4.50 -21.18 7.36
C THR A 73 5.74 -21.09 6.48
N THR A 74 5.70 -21.69 5.29
CA THR A 74 6.74 -21.70 4.27
C THR A 74 6.10 -21.76 2.87
N LEU A 75 6.80 -21.26 1.85
CA LEU A 75 6.43 -21.44 0.44
C LEU A 75 7.17 -22.62 -0.20
N GLU A 76 8.04 -23.31 0.55
CA GLU A 76 8.65 -24.56 0.11
C GLU A 76 7.58 -25.55 -0.37
N GLY A 77 7.92 -26.26 -1.47
CA GLY A 77 6.98 -27.14 -2.14
C GLY A 77 6.11 -26.45 -3.20
N GLY A 78 6.05 -25.12 -3.22
CA GLY A 78 5.34 -24.34 -4.23
C GLY A 78 5.94 -24.42 -5.64
N PRO A 79 5.31 -23.72 -6.61
CA PRO A 79 5.82 -23.63 -7.97
C PRO A 79 7.13 -22.84 -8.05
N GLU A 80 8.05 -23.31 -8.88
CA GLU A 80 9.35 -22.70 -9.13
C GLU A 80 9.32 -21.75 -10.33
N GLU A 81 8.38 -21.95 -11.24
CA GLU A 81 8.17 -21.14 -12.44
C GLU A 81 6.71 -20.67 -12.52
N ILE A 82 6.50 -19.36 -12.42
CA ILE A 82 5.22 -18.67 -12.62
C ILE A 82 5.40 -17.58 -13.67
N LYS A 83 4.43 -17.41 -14.56
CA LYS A 83 4.42 -16.33 -15.56
C LYS A 83 3.32 -15.28 -15.36
N GLY A 84 2.33 -15.56 -14.51
CA GLY A 84 1.32 -14.59 -14.10
C GLY A 84 1.61 -14.07 -12.69
N ASP A 85 0.54 -13.88 -11.94
CA ASP A 85 0.58 -13.36 -10.57
C ASP A 85 0.92 -14.45 -9.56
N TYR A 86 1.52 -14.06 -8.43
CA TYR A 86 1.73 -14.91 -7.26
C TYR A 86 1.13 -14.25 -6.03
N ASP A 87 0.08 -14.87 -5.50
CA ASP A 87 -0.59 -14.43 -4.27
C ASP A 87 -0.42 -15.46 -3.15
N CYS A 88 0.38 -15.11 -2.15
CA CYS A 88 0.56 -15.85 -0.90
C CYS A 88 0.03 -15.10 0.33
N SER A 89 -0.85 -14.12 0.13
CA SER A 89 -1.37 -13.28 1.19
C SER A 89 -2.17 -14.06 2.26
N ASP A 90 -2.33 -13.46 3.43
CA ASP A 90 -3.14 -13.99 4.53
C ASP A 90 -2.76 -15.43 4.93
N ASN A 91 -1.48 -15.60 5.28
CA ASN A 91 -0.91 -16.86 5.75
C ASN A 91 -0.17 -16.64 7.09
N GLN A 92 0.72 -17.55 7.47
CA GLN A 92 1.53 -17.48 8.68
C GLN A 92 3.03 -17.47 8.35
N LEU A 93 3.39 -16.92 7.19
CA LEU A 93 4.78 -16.88 6.71
C LEU A 93 5.62 -15.96 7.58
N THR A 94 6.79 -16.44 8.01
CA THR A 94 7.82 -15.65 8.68
C THR A 94 9.01 -15.32 7.77
N SER A 95 9.09 -15.99 6.62
CA SER A 95 10.01 -15.71 5.52
C SER A 95 9.34 -16.02 4.18
N LEU A 96 9.92 -15.55 3.08
CA LEU A 96 9.50 -15.87 1.71
C LEU A 96 10.33 -17.01 1.08
N GLY A 97 11.01 -17.82 1.92
CA GLY A 97 11.80 -18.95 1.44
C GLY A 97 10.95 -19.93 0.62
N GLY A 98 11.45 -20.30 -0.55
CA GLY A 98 10.75 -21.15 -1.52
C GLY A 98 9.92 -20.38 -2.56
N CYS A 99 9.96 -19.04 -2.55
CA CYS A 99 9.39 -18.21 -3.60
C CYS A 99 10.21 -18.31 -4.90
N PRO A 100 9.57 -18.21 -6.10
CA PRO A 100 10.27 -17.98 -7.35
C PRO A 100 11.13 -16.73 -7.31
N VAL A 101 12.27 -16.78 -8.01
CA VAL A 101 13.21 -15.65 -8.15
C VAL A 101 12.60 -14.49 -8.96
N PHE A 102 11.76 -14.83 -9.94
CA PHE A 102 11.18 -13.88 -10.90
C PHE A 102 9.67 -14.06 -10.98
N ILE A 103 8.94 -12.95 -10.92
CA ILE A 103 7.49 -12.89 -11.09
C ILE A 103 7.20 -11.85 -12.18
N MET A 104 6.52 -12.27 -13.25
CA MET A 104 6.19 -11.40 -14.37
C MET A 104 4.88 -10.63 -14.18
N GLY A 105 4.02 -11.09 -13.27
CA GLY A 105 2.81 -10.37 -12.87
C GLY A 105 2.99 -9.64 -11.54
N ASP A 106 1.92 -9.64 -10.76
CA ASP A 106 1.87 -9.09 -9.42
C ASP A 106 2.39 -10.08 -8.38
N PHE A 107 3.00 -9.57 -7.31
CA PHE A 107 3.42 -10.37 -6.17
C PHE A 107 2.82 -9.82 -4.87
N SER A 108 2.01 -10.65 -4.22
CA SER A 108 1.40 -10.32 -2.92
C SER A 108 1.84 -11.29 -1.84
N CYS A 109 2.45 -10.75 -0.79
CA CYS A 109 2.74 -11.45 0.47
C CYS A 109 2.10 -10.76 1.68
N ALA A 110 1.06 -9.97 1.44
CA ALA A 110 0.38 -9.20 2.46
C ALA A 110 -0.24 -10.08 3.57
N GLY A 111 -0.41 -9.54 4.77
CA GLY A 111 -1.15 -10.25 5.83
C GLY A 111 -0.42 -11.49 6.37
N ASN A 112 0.91 -11.42 6.47
CA ASN A 112 1.76 -12.48 7.00
C ASN A 112 2.45 -12.03 8.31
N GLN A 113 3.47 -12.78 8.75
CA GLN A 113 4.25 -12.49 9.95
C GLN A 113 5.71 -12.17 9.59
N LEU A 114 5.94 -11.59 8.41
CA LEU A 114 7.29 -11.26 7.92
C LEU A 114 7.88 -10.12 8.75
N THR A 115 9.07 -10.33 9.29
CA THR A 115 9.86 -9.28 9.98
C THR A 115 10.94 -8.67 9.08
N SER A 116 11.27 -9.37 7.99
CA SER A 116 12.27 -9.00 6.98
C SER A 116 11.88 -9.61 5.63
N LEU A 117 12.18 -8.91 4.54
CA LEU A 117 12.11 -9.46 3.17
C LEU A 117 13.46 -10.03 2.71
N LYS A 118 14.55 -9.62 3.37
CA LYS A 118 15.85 -10.23 3.21
C LYS A 118 15.86 -11.64 3.78
N GLU A 119 16.51 -12.54 3.09
CA GLU A 119 16.86 -13.86 3.61
C GLU A 119 18.30 -13.88 4.14
N GLU A 120 18.50 -14.44 5.33
CA GLU A 120 19.82 -14.82 5.84
C GLU A 120 20.10 -16.27 5.42
N ILE A 121 20.77 -16.49 4.30
CA ILE A 121 21.17 -17.86 3.92
C ILE A 121 22.40 -18.29 4.73
N ILE A 122 22.22 -19.29 5.60
CA ILE A 122 23.29 -20.26 5.94
C ILE A 122 22.81 -21.65 5.50
N SER A 123 22.80 -21.92 4.19
CA SER A 123 22.67 -23.30 3.70
C SER A 123 24.06 -23.89 3.52
N ASN A 124 24.33 -25.02 4.18
CA ASN A 124 25.60 -25.75 4.08
C ASN A 124 25.77 -26.45 2.71
N VAL A 125 24.87 -26.22 1.76
CA VAL A 125 24.79 -26.93 0.47
C VAL A 125 24.79 -26.00 -0.75
N GLY A 126 24.90 -24.68 -0.56
CA GLY A 126 25.19 -23.73 -1.64
C GLY A 126 24.08 -23.52 -2.67
N THR A 127 22.88 -24.07 -2.47
CA THR A 127 21.71 -23.79 -3.31
C THR A 127 21.01 -22.52 -2.81
N MET A 128 20.87 -21.52 -3.69
CA MET A 128 20.07 -20.31 -3.46
C MET A 128 18.60 -20.73 -3.35
N LEU A 129 18.08 -20.83 -2.13
CA LEU A 129 16.65 -20.65 -1.91
C LEU A 129 16.45 -19.14 -1.97
N ALA A 130 15.56 -18.67 -2.83
CA ALA A 130 15.36 -17.25 -3.02
C ALA A 130 14.45 -16.70 -1.91
N GLY A 131 14.81 -15.53 -1.38
CA GLY A 131 13.97 -14.74 -0.50
C GLY A 131 12.85 -14.06 -1.28
N CYS A 132 12.62 -12.77 -1.02
CA CYS A 132 11.75 -11.96 -1.87
C CYS A 132 12.20 -11.99 -3.35
N PRO A 133 11.28 -11.98 -4.34
CA PRO A 133 11.64 -11.92 -5.76
C PRO A 133 12.60 -10.76 -6.06
N GLU A 134 13.58 -10.98 -6.94
CA GLU A 134 14.53 -9.92 -7.31
C GLU A 134 13.88 -8.85 -8.20
N LEU A 135 12.88 -9.24 -8.98
CA LEU A 135 12.17 -8.41 -9.94
C LEU A 135 10.68 -8.80 -9.96
N VAL A 136 9.82 -7.78 -9.93
CA VAL A 136 8.38 -7.88 -10.11
C VAL A 136 7.97 -6.87 -11.19
N GLU A 137 7.47 -7.35 -12.33
CA GLU A 137 7.06 -6.46 -13.43
C GLU A 137 5.72 -5.76 -13.15
N GLY A 138 4.86 -6.35 -12.32
CA GLY A 138 3.60 -5.76 -11.86
C GLY A 138 3.72 -5.08 -10.50
N ASP A 139 2.67 -5.23 -9.70
CA ASP A 139 2.52 -4.66 -8.37
C ASP A 139 3.22 -5.52 -7.31
N PHE A 140 3.79 -4.87 -6.29
CA PHE A 140 4.39 -5.54 -5.14
C PHE A 140 3.70 -5.13 -3.84
N ASN A 141 3.02 -6.08 -3.21
CA ASN A 141 2.30 -5.86 -1.96
C ASN A 141 2.89 -6.69 -0.81
N CYS A 142 3.54 -6.01 0.14
CA CYS A 142 4.04 -6.58 1.40
C CYS A 142 3.35 -5.97 2.63
N SER A 143 2.18 -5.36 2.45
CA SER A 143 1.42 -4.71 3.52
C SER A 143 1.01 -5.67 4.63
N ARG A 144 0.64 -5.14 5.80
CA ARG A 144 0.10 -5.92 6.93
C ARG A 144 1.05 -7.05 7.37
N ASN A 145 2.32 -6.71 7.54
CA ASN A 145 3.36 -7.60 8.06
C ASN A 145 3.97 -6.97 9.34
N GLN A 146 5.15 -7.42 9.74
CA GLN A 146 5.90 -6.91 10.90
C GLN A 146 7.26 -6.33 10.46
N LEU A 147 7.36 -5.84 9.22
CA LEU A 147 8.61 -5.33 8.66
C LEU A 147 9.06 -4.07 9.41
N THR A 148 10.35 -4.02 9.74
CA THR A 148 10.97 -2.84 10.38
C THR A 148 11.84 -2.03 9.42
N THR A 149 12.26 -2.64 8.32
CA THR A 149 12.99 -2.03 7.20
C THR A 149 12.46 -2.56 5.88
N LEU A 150 12.82 -1.89 4.78
CA LEU A 150 12.55 -2.35 3.41
C LEU A 150 13.74 -3.11 2.80
N GLU A 151 14.67 -3.58 3.63
CA GLU A 151 15.80 -4.38 3.15
C GLU A 151 15.30 -5.70 2.54
N GLY A 152 15.76 -6.01 1.32
CA GLY A 152 15.35 -7.19 0.57
C GLY A 152 14.13 -6.96 -0.34
N LEU A 153 13.61 -5.74 -0.46
CA LEU A 153 12.63 -5.42 -1.52
C LEU A 153 13.15 -5.80 -2.93
N PRO A 154 12.24 -6.07 -3.88
CA PRO A 154 12.62 -6.20 -5.29
C PRO A 154 13.35 -4.94 -5.77
N LYS A 155 14.37 -5.12 -6.60
CA LYS A 155 15.14 -3.99 -7.14
C LYS A 155 14.32 -3.15 -8.12
N ILE A 156 13.36 -3.81 -8.76
CA ILE A 156 12.46 -3.22 -9.75
C ILE A 156 11.05 -3.70 -9.41
N VAL A 157 10.14 -2.73 -9.26
CA VAL A 157 8.69 -2.91 -9.18
C VAL A 157 8.10 -2.09 -10.32
N GLY A 158 7.43 -2.74 -11.27
CA GLY A 158 6.94 -2.09 -12.48
C GLY A 158 5.60 -1.37 -12.30
N GLY A 159 4.83 -1.73 -11.27
CA GLY A 159 3.57 -1.10 -10.91
C GLY A 159 3.59 -0.40 -9.55
N ASP A 160 2.60 -0.73 -8.72
CA ASP A 160 2.38 -0.19 -7.39
C ASP A 160 3.28 -0.87 -6.35
N LEU A 161 3.68 -0.14 -5.31
CA LEU A 161 4.39 -0.69 -4.16
C LEU A 161 3.63 -0.35 -2.88
N ASP A 162 3.07 -1.38 -2.23
CA ASP A 162 2.37 -1.26 -0.96
C ASP A 162 3.13 -1.95 0.17
N CYS A 163 3.69 -1.14 1.06
CA CYS A 163 4.33 -1.57 2.31
C CYS A 163 3.59 -1.04 3.55
N SER A 164 2.31 -0.69 3.40
CA SER A 164 1.47 -0.14 4.47
C SER A 164 1.25 -1.13 5.62
N PHE A 165 0.87 -0.61 6.79
CA PHE A 165 0.55 -1.40 7.98
C PHE A 165 1.68 -2.36 8.39
N ASN A 166 2.90 -1.82 8.50
CA ASN A 166 4.08 -2.52 9.01
C ASN A 166 4.60 -1.79 10.27
N GLN A 167 5.85 -2.05 10.65
CA GLN A 167 6.53 -1.39 11.77
C GLN A 167 7.74 -0.57 11.27
N LEU A 168 7.66 -0.06 10.03
CA LEU A 168 8.77 0.66 9.39
C LEU A 168 9.03 1.96 10.14
N ASN A 169 10.29 2.19 10.50
CA ASN A 169 10.77 3.46 11.05
C ASN A 169 11.60 4.28 10.05
N THR A 170 11.96 3.67 8.91
CA THR A 170 12.70 4.27 7.80
C THR A 170 12.19 3.74 6.47
N LEU A 171 12.36 4.53 5.40
CA LEU A 171 12.12 4.10 4.02
C LEU A 171 13.41 3.72 3.29
N GLU A 172 14.54 3.65 3.98
CA GLU A 172 15.79 3.15 3.39
C GLU A 172 15.60 1.81 2.68
N ASN A 173 16.26 1.67 1.53
CA ASN A 173 16.14 0.55 0.59
C ASN A 173 14.85 0.52 -0.25
N SER A 174 13.99 1.54 -0.15
CA SER A 174 12.93 1.75 -1.13
C SER A 174 13.50 1.98 -2.54
N PRO A 175 12.84 1.50 -3.61
CA PRO A 175 13.14 1.91 -4.97
C PRO A 175 13.07 3.44 -5.11
N LEU A 176 14.00 4.02 -5.88
CA LEU A 176 14.10 5.48 -6.06
C LEU A 176 13.00 6.05 -6.97
N ILE A 177 12.45 5.22 -7.85
CA ILE A 177 11.41 5.56 -8.82
C ILE A 177 10.32 4.49 -8.70
N ILE A 178 9.07 4.95 -8.56
CA ILE A 178 7.88 4.09 -8.57
C ILE A 178 6.99 4.51 -9.74
N PHE A 179 6.62 3.55 -10.57
CA PHE A 179 5.85 3.79 -11.79
C PHE A 179 4.33 3.80 -11.55
N GLY A 180 3.87 3.18 -10.48
CA GLY A 180 2.50 3.27 -9.99
C GLY A 180 2.38 4.13 -8.72
N ASP A 181 1.54 3.66 -7.82
CA ASP A 181 1.31 4.20 -6.49
C ASP A 181 2.36 3.70 -5.49
N PHE A 182 2.69 4.52 -4.49
CA PHE A 182 3.54 4.14 -3.37
C PHE A 182 2.78 4.37 -2.06
N SER A 183 2.51 3.29 -1.34
CA SER A 183 1.84 3.33 -0.03
C SER A 183 2.78 2.85 1.06
N CYS A 184 3.05 3.72 2.02
CA CYS A 184 3.77 3.44 3.26
C CYS A 184 2.95 3.82 4.50
N SER A 185 1.62 3.89 4.35
CA SER A 185 0.71 4.32 5.40
C SER A 185 0.67 3.35 6.59
N GLY A 186 0.28 3.84 7.78
CA GLY A 186 0.13 2.98 8.96
C GLY A 186 1.45 2.38 9.46
N ASN A 187 2.55 3.14 9.43
CA ASN A 187 3.87 2.73 9.89
C ASN A 187 4.33 3.60 11.09
N GLN A 188 5.61 3.53 11.44
CA GLN A 188 6.22 4.29 12.55
C GLN A 188 7.25 5.31 12.03
N LEU A 189 7.04 5.84 10.81
CA LEU A 189 7.99 6.74 10.16
C LEU A 189 8.04 8.10 10.87
N LEU A 190 9.26 8.55 11.17
CA LEU A 190 9.53 9.90 11.69
C LEU A 190 9.92 10.89 10.58
N SER A 191 10.39 10.37 9.45
CA SER A 191 10.72 11.12 8.25
C SER A 191 10.48 10.27 7.00
N LEU A 192 10.42 10.92 5.83
CA LEU A 192 10.33 10.24 4.54
C LEU A 192 11.70 10.06 3.87
N GLU A 193 12.79 10.34 4.60
CA GLU A 193 14.15 10.11 4.07
C GLU A 193 14.36 8.63 3.74
N GLY A 194 15.10 8.37 2.66
CA GLY A 194 15.29 7.02 2.11
C GLY A 194 14.20 6.57 1.14
N GLY A 195 13.04 7.25 1.11
CA GLY A 195 11.93 6.91 0.21
C GLY A 195 12.14 7.25 -1.27
N PRO A 196 11.13 6.98 -2.12
CA PRO A 196 11.21 7.26 -3.55
C PRO A 196 11.35 8.76 -3.82
N ARG A 197 12.08 9.10 -4.88
CA ARG A 197 12.27 10.49 -5.34
C ARG A 197 11.21 10.92 -6.32
N GLU A 198 10.70 9.99 -7.12
CA GLU A 198 9.65 10.18 -8.11
C GLU A 198 8.62 9.07 -7.99
N VAL A 199 7.34 9.47 -7.95
CA VAL A 199 6.20 8.56 -7.94
C VAL A 199 5.23 9.01 -9.03
N SER A 200 4.93 8.10 -9.95
CA SER A 200 4.10 8.43 -11.11
C SER A 200 2.60 8.38 -10.80
N GLY A 201 2.19 7.64 -9.77
CA GLY A 201 0.84 7.62 -9.22
C GLY A 201 0.71 8.43 -7.94
N ASN A 202 -0.03 7.87 -6.98
CA ASN A 202 -0.31 8.43 -5.66
C ASN A 202 0.83 8.12 -4.68
N PHE A 203 1.03 9.01 -3.71
CA PHE A 203 1.95 8.81 -2.60
C PHE A 203 1.17 8.89 -1.28
N ASP A 204 1.03 7.77 -0.60
CA ASP A 204 0.36 7.68 0.70
C ASP A 204 1.37 7.40 1.83
N CYS A 205 1.48 8.37 2.73
CA CYS A 205 2.27 8.28 3.96
C CYS A 205 1.41 8.56 5.21
N SER A 206 0.09 8.41 5.10
CA SER A 206 -0.84 8.66 6.19
C SER A 206 -0.62 7.72 7.38
N GLY A 207 -1.07 8.12 8.57
CA GLY A 207 -1.00 7.25 9.75
C GLY A 207 0.43 6.91 10.18
N ASN A 208 1.33 7.90 10.15
CA ASN A 208 2.72 7.78 10.59
C ASN A 208 2.99 8.77 11.75
N GLN A 209 4.27 8.96 12.11
CA GLN A 209 4.69 9.88 13.16
C GLN A 209 5.46 11.09 12.60
N LEU A 210 5.15 11.50 11.37
CA LEU A 210 5.88 12.56 10.68
C LEU A 210 5.65 13.92 11.34
N ALA A 211 6.73 14.63 11.65
CA ALA A 211 6.68 16.03 12.13
C ALA A 211 6.76 17.06 10.99
N THR A 212 7.36 16.66 9.86
CA THR A 212 7.45 17.43 8.60
C THR A 212 7.42 16.47 7.41
N LEU A 213 7.27 16.99 6.20
CA LEU A 213 7.36 16.21 4.96
C LEU A 213 8.78 16.15 4.39
N LYS A 214 9.81 16.41 5.20
CA LYS A 214 11.20 16.32 4.75
C LYS A 214 11.49 14.89 4.25
N GLY A 215 12.07 14.81 3.05
CA GLY A 215 12.38 13.54 2.40
C GLY A 215 11.29 13.05 1.45
N SER A 216 10.13 13.71 1.38
CA SER A 216 9.08 13.32 0.42
C SER A 216 9.59 13.37 -1.02
N PRO A 217 8.99 12.59 -1.94
CA PRO A 217 9.27 12.67 -3.36
C PRO A 217 9.14 14.11 -3.87
N LYS A 218 10.05 14.51 -4.77
CA LYS A 218 10.01 15.83 -5.41
C LYS A 218 8.91 15.92 -6.45
N LYS A 219 8.53 14.78 -7.02
CA LYS A 219 7.54 14.67 -8.08
C LYS A 219 6.56 13.54 -7.76
N VAL A 220 5.30 13.91 -7.63
CA VAL A 220 4.15 13.01 -7.48
C VAL A 220 3.11 13.47 -8.49
N ASN A 221 2.77 12.64 -9.48
CA ASN A 221 1.79 13.07 -10.50
C ASN A 221 0.34 12.84 -10.03
N GLY A 222 0.13 11.93 -9.08
CA GLY A 222 -1.15 11.65 -8.45
C GLY A 222 -1.40 12.47 -7.18
N ASP A 223 -2.13 11.86 -6.27
CA ASP A 223 -2.53 12.44 -5.00
C ASP A 223 -1.41 12.25 -3.95
N PHE A 224 -1.21 13.25 -3.10
CA PHE A 224 -0.27 13.18 -1.99
C PHE A 224 -1.05 13.18 -0.68
N ILE A 225 -1.02 12.06 0.02
CA ILE A 225 -1.82 11.78 1.21
C ILE A 225 -0.85 11.67 2.40
N CYS A 226 -0.96 12.62 3.33
CA CYS A 226 -0.14 12.72 4.53
C CYS A 226 -0.98 12.97 5.79
N SER A 227 -2.25 12.57 5.74
CA SER A 227 -3.18 12.71 6.84
C SER A 227 -2.81 11.86 8.04
N CYS A 228 -3.39 12.16 9.20
CA CYS A 228 -3.18 11.38 10.43
C CYS A 228 -1.70 11.23 10.82
N ASN A 229 -0.98 12.35 10.86
CA ASN A 229 0.42 12.44 11.28
C ASN A 229 0.57 13.47 12.43
N HIS A 230 1.81 13.81 12.78
CA HIS A 230 2.12 14.87 13.75
C HIS A 230 2.69 16.12 13.08
N LEU A 231 2.27 16.42 11.84
CA LEU A 231 2.86 17.50 11.05
C LEU A 231 2.59 18.85 11.72
N ALA A 232 3.65 19.53 12.11
CA ALA A 232 3.61 20.93 12.56
C ALA A 232 3.89 21.91 11.41
N SER A 233 4.43 21.40 10.28
CA SER A 233 4.72 22.17 9.08
C SER A 233 4.70 21.27 7.84
N LEU A 234 4.27 21.83 6.71
CA LEU A 234 4.32 21.19 5.38
C LEU A 234 5.68 21.32 4.70
N LYS A 235 6.74 21.73 5.43
CA LYS A 235 8.10 21.79 4.89
C LYS A 235 8.50 20.44 4.31
N GLY A 236 8.88 20.44 3.04
CA GLY A 236 9.28 19.25 2.30
C GLY A 236 8.26 18.81 1.25
N SER A 237 7.00 19.25 1.37
CA SER A 237 5.90 18.94 0.43
C SER A 237 6.31 19.09 -1.05
N PRO A 238 5.79 18.24 -1.96
CA PRO A 238 5.94 18.44 -3.40
C PRO A 238 5.35 19.77 -3.86
N ASP A 239 5.88 20.29 -4.98
CA ASP A 239 5.47 21.59 -5.53
C ASP A 239 4.10 21.55 -6.24
N GLU A 240 3.80 20.43 -6.90
CA GLU A 240 2.57 20.20 -7.67
C GLU A 240 2.07 18.77 -7.45
N VAL A 241 0.76 18.65 -7.22
CA VAL A 241 0.07 17.36 -7.02
C VAL A 241 -1.33 17.41 -7.63
N LYS A 242 -1.94 16.25 -7.84
CA LYS A 242 -3.34 16.16 -8.26
C LYS A 242 -4.24 16.54 -7.08
N ALA A 243 -4.27 15.79 -5.99
CA ALA A 243 -4.88 16.18 -4.73
C ALA A 243 -3.84 16.23 -3.60
N PHE A 244 -4.16 16.98 -2.54
CA PHE A 244 -3.32 17.10 -1.35
C PHE A 244 -4.18 16.92 -0.10
N ASP A 245 -3.94 15.85 0.66
CA ASP A 245 -4.58 15.59 1.94
C ASP A 245 -3.55 15.69 3.06
N CYS A 246 -3.66 16.74 3.87
CA CYS A 246 -2.91 16.94 5.11
C CYS A 246 -3.83 17.02 6.34
N SER A 247 -5.02 16.41 6.25
CA SER A 247 -6.00 16.41 7.33
C SER A 247 -5.49 15.69 8.59
N SER A 248 -6.13 15.97 9.74
CA SER A 248 -5.82 15.28 11.01
C SER A 248 -4.34 15.37 11.39
N ASN A 249 -3.83 16.59 11.51
CA ASN A 249 -2.43 16.91 11.84
C ASN A 249 -2.38 18.03 12.90
N MET A 250 -1.18 18.56 13.17
CA MET A 250 -0.96 19.62 14.16
C MET A 250 -0.59 20.96 13.50
N LEU A 251 -1.07 21.20 12.28
CA LEU A 251 -0.69 22.38 11.49
C LEU A 251 -1.34 23.65 12.07
N THR A 252 -0.54 24.69 12.23
CA THR A 252 -0.99 26.06 12.57
C THR A 252 -0.94 27.02 11.38
N SER A 253 -0.34 26.58 10.27
CA SER A 253 -0.29 27.30 8.99
C SER A 253 -0.09 26.31 7.85
N LEU A 254 -0.58 26.68 6.66
CA LEU A 254 -0.40 25.94 5.41
C LEU A 254 0.81 26.41 4.61
N LYS A 255 1.70 27.24 5.18
CA LYS A 255 2.96 27.62 4.53
C LYS A 255 3.71 26.37 4.07
N ARG A 256 4.23 26.43 2.84
CA ARG A 256 4.90 25.31 2.15
C ARG A 256 3.96 24.18 1.69
N SER A 257 2.65 24.39 1.64
CA SER A 257 1.77 23.51 0.88
C SER A 257 2.12 23.55 -0.62
N PRO A 258 1.70 22.56 -1.43
CA PRO A 258 1.85 22.62 -2.87
C PRO A 258 1.20 23.89 -3.44
N GLU A 259 1.87 24.56 -4.37
CA GLU A 259 1.35 25.79 -5.00
C GLU A 259 0.24 25.48 -6.00
N LYS A 260 0.29 24.27 -6.58
CA LYS A 260 -0.64 23.81 -7.62
C LYS A 260 -1.30 22.50 -7.19
N VAL A 261 -2.58 22.61 -6.84
CA VAL A 261 -3.44 21.45 -6.55
C VAL A 261 -4.58 21.42 -7.56
N LYS A 262 -4.63 20.35 -8.37
CA LYS A 262 -5.59 20.21 -9.49
C LYS A 262 -6.94 19.61 -9.07
N GLY A 263 -7.01 19.00 -7.90
CA GLY A 263 -8.14 18.30 -7.35
C GLY A 263 -8.46 18.83 -5.97
N ILE A 264 -8.58 17.92 -5.01
CA ILE A 264 -8.97 18.20 -3.63
C ILE A 264 -7.79 18.77 -2.85
N PHE A 265 -8.05 19.74 -1.99
CA PHE A 265 -7.13 20.17 -0.94
C PHE A 265 -7.84 20.01 0.40
N ASP A 266 -7.42 19.03 1.20
CA ASP A 266 -7.97 18.77 2.52
C ASP A 266 -6.95 19.11 3.61
N CYS A 267 -7.28 20.10 4.43
CA CYS A 267 -6.54 20.48 5.63
C CYS A 267 -7.43 20.46 6.88
N SER A 268 -8.50 19.68 6.85
CA SER A 268 -9.42 19.53 7.98
C SER A 268 -8.73 18.96 9.21
N ARG A 269 -9.33 19.17 10.39
CA ARG A 269 -8.85 18.60 11.67
C ARG A 269 -7.39 18.97 11.94
N ASN A 270 -7.11 20.27 11.92
CA ASN A 270 -5.81 20.85 12.25
C ASN A 270 -5.98 21.93 13.33
N GLN A 271 -4.96 22.73 13.57
CA GLN A 271 -4.98 23.84 14.55
C GLN A 271 -4.87 25.19 13.85
N LEU A 272 -5.43 25.32 12.65
CA LEU A 272 -5.38 26.55 11.87
C LEU A 272 -6.29 27.60 12.51
N THR A 273 -5.73 28.77 12.84
CA THR A 273 -6.49 29.96 13.26
C THR A 273 -6.78 30.91 12.09
N ALA A 274 -6.00 30.77 11.02
CA ALA A 274 -6.18 31.44 9.74
C ALA A 274 -5.61 30.57 8.60
N LEU A 275 -6.10 30.76 7.37
CA LEU A 275 -5.65 30.02 6.18
C LEU A 275 -4.35 30.60 5.58
N VAL A 276 -3.34 30.83 6.42
CA VAL A 276 -2.06 31.42 5.99
C VAL A 276 -1.24 30.40 5.20
N GLY A 277 -0.89 30.74 3.97
CA GLY A 277 -0.08 29.89 3.07
C GLY A 277 -0.90 28.93 2.21
N VAL A 278 -2.23 29.02 2.25
CA VAL A 278 -3.13 28.26 1.37
C VAL A 278 -2.85 28.56 -0.12
N PRO A 279 -3.02 27.60 -1.05
CA PRO A 279 -2.92 27.89 -2.47
C PRO A 279 -3.97 28.92 -2.91
N LYS A 280 -3.61 29.74 -3.91
CA LYS A 280 -4.50 30.79 -4.43
C LYS A 280 -5.74 30.24 -5.14
N LYS A 281 -5.65 29.02 -5.66
CA LYS A 281 -6.72 28.36 -6.42
C LYS A 281 -6.71 26.86 -6.12
N VAL A 282 -7.89 26.31 -5.83
CA VAL A 282 -8.13 24.88 -5.74
C VAL A 282 -9.17 24.53 -6.80
N LYS A 283 -8.87 23.55 -7.66
CA LYS A 283 -9.76 23.19 -8.76
C LYS A 283 -10.87 22.23 -8.34
N GLY A 284 -10.65 21.38 -7.34
CA GLY A 284 -11.67 20.52 -6.74
C GLY A 284 -12.23 21.11 -5.44
N HIS A 285 -12.51 20.24 -4.48
CA HIS A 285 -13.01 20.60 -3.15
C HIS A 285 -11.90 21.20 -2.28
N PHE A 286 -12.28 22.15 -1.42
CA PHE A 286 -11.42 22.70 -0.38
C PHE A 286 -12.06 22.42 0.98
N ASN A 287 -11.39 21.62 1.81
CA ASN A 287 -11.88 21.26 3.12
C ASN A 287 -10.95 21.81 4.21
N CYS A 288 -11.46 22.73 5.02
CA CYS A 288 -10.79 23.29 6.19
C CYS A 288 -11.63 23.12 7.47
N SER A 289 -12.53 22.14 7.49
CA SER A 289 -13.37 21.83 8.66
C SER A 289 -12.57 21.40 9.88
N GLY A 290 -13.15 21.49 11.08
CA GLY A 290 -12.50 21.01 12.30
C GLY A 290 -11.21 21.76 12.64
N ASN A 291 -11.18 23.08 12.42
CA ASN A 291 -10.04 23.95 12.72
C ASN A 291 -10.45 25.01 13.78
N GLN A 292 -9.59 26.00 14.00
CA GLN A 292 -9.82 27.09 14.96
C GLN A 292 -9.95 28.44 14.22
N LEU A 293 -10.46 28.42 12.98
CA LEU A 293 -10.51 29.62 12.14
C LEU A 293 -11.42 30.68 12.75
N THR A 294 -10.91 31.91 12.82
CA THR A 294 -11.68 33.11 13.18
C THR A 294 -11.93 34.04 11.99
N SER A 295 -11.46 33.64 10.80
CA SER A 295 -11.67 34.34 9.54
C SER A 295 -11.34 33.43 8.37
N ILE A 296 -12.08 33.59 7.27
CA ILE A 296 -11.82 32.95 5.97
C ILE A 296 -11.10 33.90 4.99
N GLU A 297 -10.77 35.11 5.42
CA GLU A 297 -9.98 36.05 4.63
C GLU A 297 -8.56 35.50 4.43
N CYS A 298 -8.20 35.27 3.18
CA CYS A 298 -6.92 34.68 2.80
C CYS A 298 -6.66 34.83 1.30
N GLU A 299 -5.54 34.27 0.85
CA GLU A 299 -5.09 34.32 -0.54
C GLU A 299 -5.85 33.36 -1.47
N LEU A 300 -6.54 32.35 -0.94
CA LEU A 300 -7.43 31.49 -1.74
C LEU A 300 -8.53 32.36 -2.35
N LYS A 301 -8.67 32.35 -3.68
CA LYS A 301 -9.68 33.15 -4.41
C LYS A 301 -10.72 32.32 -5.14
N LYS A 302 -10.39 31.07 -5.50
CA LYS A 302 -11.25 30.23 -6.32
C LYS A 302 -11.22 28.78 -5.84
N VAL A 303 -12.41 28.22 -5.65
CA VAL A 303 -12.64 26.80 -5.37
C VAL A 303 -13.58 26.26 -6.43
N GLY A 304 -13.12 25.25 -7.16
CA GLY A 304 -13.88 24.69 -8.30
C GLY A 304 -14.92 23.64 -7.91
N GLY A 305 -14.81 23.04 -6.72
CA GLY A 305 -15.80 22.17 -6.09
C GLY A 305 -16.41 22.83 -4.86
N ASP A 306 -16.67 22.01 -3.84
CA ASP A 306 -17.27 22.44 -2.58
C ASP A 306 -16.25 23.13 -1.67
N PHE A 307 -16.75 24.05 -0.83
CA PHE A 307 -16.01 24.70 0.25
C PHE A 307 -16.58 24.22 1.58
N ILE A 308 -15.76 23.50 2.36
CA ILE A 308 -16.18 22.83 3.59
C ILE A 308 -15.42 23.48 4.75
N CYS A 309 -16.13 24.14 5.66
CA CYS A 309 -15.57 24.93 6.75
C CYS A 309 -16.38 24.86 8.05
N ASP A 310 -17.20 23.83 8.22
CA ASP A 310 -17.88 23.50 9.45
C ASP A 310 -16.89 23.15 10.59
N GLU A 311 -17.40 23.05 11.81
CA GLU A 311 -16.60 22.72 13.00
C GLU A 311 -15.39 23.66 13.22
N ASN A 312 -15.55 24.95 12.96
CA ASN A 312 -14.55 25.98 13.27
C ASN A 312 -14.93 26.80 14.51
N ALA A 313 -13.96 27.53 15.08
CA ALA A 313 -14.18 28.40 16.23
C ALA A 313 -15.23 29.50 15.94
N GLN A 314 -15.30 29.96 14.69
CA GLN A 314 -16.36 30.81 14.16
C GLN A 314 -17.20 30.03 13.14
N HIS A 315 -18.52 30.22 13.18
CA HIS A 315 -19.41 29.80 12.10
C HIS A 315 -19.37 30.83 10.97
N PHE A 316 -19.20 30.36 9.74
CA PHE A 316 -19.13 31.21 8.55
C PHE A 316 -20.40 31.01 7.72
N ALA A 317 -21.21 32.05 7.56
CA ALA A 317 -22.41 31.93 6.73
C ALA A 317 -22.02 31.67 5.26
N GLU A 318 -22.87 30.95 4.52
CA GLU A 318 -22.62 30.65 3.10
C GLU A 318 -22.39 31.94 2.29
N GLU A 319 -23.17 32.99 2.55
CA GLU A 319 -23.04 34.29 1.89
C GLU A 319 -21.68 34.93 2.14
N GLU A 320 -21.14 34.84 3.36
CA GLU A 320 -19.82 35.35 3.72
C GLU A 320 -18.73 34.65 2.90
N VAL A 321 -18.81 33.32 2.82
CA VAL A 321 -17.89 32.49 2.03
C VAL A 321 -17.94 32.87 0.56
N ARG A 322 -19.14 33.03 -0.01
CA ARG A 322 -19.33 33.38 -1.42
C ARG A 322 -18.91 34.81 -1.76
N VAL A 323 -18.98 35.73 -0.80
CA VAL A 323 -18.42 37.09 -0.96
C VAL A 323 -16.89 37.04 -0.95
N ALA A 324 -16.29 36.26 -0.05
CA ALA A 324 -14.84 36.18 0.08
C ALA A 324 -14.17 35.35 -1.04
N LYS A 325 -14.87 34.36 -1.60
CA LYS A 325 -14.34 33.32 -2.50
C LYS A 325 -15.29 33.03 -3.66
N ASN A 326 -14.73 32.81 -4.85
CA ASN A 326 -15.49 32.24 -5.96
C ASN A 326 -15.57 30.71 -5.80
N VAL A 327 -16.64 30.24 -5.15
CA VAL A 327 -16.95 28.82 -4.95
C VAL A 327 -17.97 28.37 -5.99
N LYS A 328 -17.65 27.34 -6.75
CA LYS A 328 -18.55 26.77 -7.76
C LYS A 328 -19.52 25.71 -7.22
N GLY A 329 -19.11 24.95 -6.22
CA GLY A 329 -19.92 23.93 -5.58
C GLY A 329 -20.75 24.46 -4.42
N ASN A 330 -21.06 23.54 -3.50
CA ASN A 330 -21.76 23.82 -2.25
C ASN A 330 -20.83 24.48 -1.24
N VAL A 331 -21.42 25.22 -0.31
CA VAL A 331 -20.75 25.65 0.92
C VAL A 331 -21.33 24.83 2.07
N ILE A 332 -20.47 24.17 2.83
CA ILE A 332 -20.83 23.38 4.02
C ILE A 332 -20.15 24.09 5.21
N ALA A 333 -20.94 24.72 6.08
CA ALA A 333 -20.43 25.61 7.12
C ALA A 333 -21.24 25.55 8.42
#